data_AF-A0A4U2D487-F1
#
_entry.id   AF-A0A4U2D487-F1
#
_cell.length_a   1.000
_cell.length_b   1.000
_cell.length_c   1.000
_cell.angle_alpha   90.00
_cell.angle_beta   90.00
_cell.angle_gamma   90.00
#
_symmetry.space_group_name_H-M   'P 1'
#
loop_
_entity.id
_entity.type
_entity.pdbx_description
1 polymer ?
#
loop_
_entity_poly.entity_id
_entity_poly.type
_entity_poly.pdbx_seq_one_letter_code
_entity_poly.pdbx_strand_id
1 'polypeptide(L)'
;SYHLRMHSRIGRRNPLYSTAIGKVLMSHMEDQDVRDLLANVEFKKHTQRTHENVDQLLEELDLVREQHFGEDNEEQEPGLRCIAVPIYDRFGDPIAAISVSFPTIRFEESRKREYIALLHSAGRNVSEHLGYHNYPV
;
A
#
# COMPACT_ATOMS: atom_id res chain seq x y z
N SER A 1 23.73 -14.32 -15.07
CA SER A 1 22.46 -13.59 -14.89
C SER A 1 22.34 -13.23 -13.42
N TYR A 2 22.59 -11.97 -13.04
CA TYR A 2 22.33 -11.51 -11.66
C TYR A 2 20.84 -11.21 -11.54
N HIS A 3 20.08 -12.15 -10.99
CA HIS A 3 18.65 -11.98 -10.75
C HIS A 3 18.44 -11.13 -9.50
N LEU A 4 18.34 -9.80 -9.65
CA LEU A 4 17.80 -8.95 -8.60
C LEU A 4 16.33 -9.35 -8.37
N ARG A 5 16.01 -9.91 -7.20
CA ARG A 5 14.69 -10.45 -6.87
C ARG A 5 14.25 -9.90 -5.53
N MET A 6 13.04 -9.32 -5.49
CA MET A 6 12.41 -8.90 -4.25
C MET A 6 12.00 -10.14 -3.46
N HIS A 7 12.45 -10.26 -2.21
CA HIS A 7 12.13 -11.41 -1.37
C HIS A 7 11.10 -11.00 -0.32
N SER A 8 9.87 -11.47 -0.47
CA SER A 8 8.87 -11.44 0.60
C SER A 8 8.78 -12.83 1.25
N ARG A 9 8.51 -12.88 2.55
CA ARG A 9 8.32 -14.13 3.30
C ARG A 9 6.99 -14.06 4.04
N ILE A 10 6.17 -15.09 3.91
CA ILE A 10 4.93 -15.23 4.68
C ILE A 10 5.25 -15.12 6.17
N GLY A 11 4.45 -14.33 6.89
CA GLY A 11 4.62 -14.05 8.31
C GLY A 11 5.61 -12.93 8.65
N ARG A 12 6.26 -12.30 7.66
CA ARG A 12 7.07 -11.09 7.90
C ARG A 12 6.15 -9.92 8.24
N ARG A 13 6.51 -9.17 9.28
CA ARG A 13 5.86 -7.91 9.65
C ARG A 13 6.70 -6.73 9.16
N ASN A 14 6.04 -5.72 8.59
CA ASN A 14 6.65 -4.45 8.21
C ASN A 14 5.86 -3.30 8.87
N PRO A 15 6.47 -2.12 9.04
CA PRO A 15 5.75 -0.95 9.54
C PRO A 15 4.62 -0.57 8.57
N LEU A 16 3.45 -0.22 9.12
CA LEU A 16 2.31 0.18 8.29
C LEU A 16 2.57 1.50 7.58
N TYR A 17 3.17 2.47 8.28
CA TYR A 17 3.37 3.85 7.83
C TYR A 17 4.26 4.00 6.58
N SER A 18 5.06 2.99 6.25
CA SER A 18 6.03 3.05 5.14
C SER A 18 5.77 2.00 4.07
N THR A 19 4.64 1.29 4.12
CA THR A 19 4.32 0.26 3.10
C THR A 19 3.08 0.63 2.32
N ALA A 20 3.09 0.35 1.01
CA ALA A 20 1.92 0.53 0.16
C ALA A 20 0.67 -0.17 0.72
N ILE A 21 0.82 -1.43 1.19
CA ILE A 21 -0.25 -2.20 1.84
C ILE A 21 -0.75 -1.51 3.11
N GLY A 22 0.17 -1.09 3.99
CA GLY A 22 -0.20 -0.44 5.24
C GLY A 22 -0.97 0.83 5.00
N LYS A 23 -0.54 1.65 4.03
CA LYS A 23 -1.23 2.88 3.65
C LYS A 23 -2.62 2.61 3.07
N VAL A 24 -2.78 1.61 2.19
CA VAL A 24 -4.11 1.20 1.70
C VAL A 24 -5.04 0.75 2.83
N LEU A 25 -4.54 0.01 3.81
CA LEU A 25 -5.38 -0.45 4.92
C LEU A 25 -5.77 0.70 5.85
N MET A 26 -4.84 1.61 6.14
CA MET A 26 -5.10 2.75 7.02
C MET A 26 -5.92 3.86 6.35
N SER A 27 -5.91 3.98 5.02
CA SER A 27 -6.67 5.04 4.32
C SER A 27 -8.18 4.93 4.48
N HIS A 28 -8.69 3.80 4.95
CA HIS A 28 -10.12 3.60 5.22
C HIS A 28 -10.49 3.74 6.70
N MET A 29 -9.51 4.01 7.56
CA MET A 29 -9.73 4.31 8.98
C MET A 29 -10.03 5.80 9.17
N GLU A 30 -10.70 6.14 10.28
CA GLU A 30 -10.76 7.53 10.74
C GLU A 30 -9.38 7.98 11.24
N ASP A 31 -9.06 9.26 11.10
CA ASP A 31 -7.75 9.81 11.48
C ASP A 31 -7.39 9.51 12.94
N GLN A 32 -8.39 9.51 13.84
CA GLN A 32 -8.18 9.20 15.25
C GLN A 32 -7.79 7.72 15.45
N ASP A 33 -8.40 6.80 14.70
CA ASP A 33 -8.05 5.38 14.76
C ASP A 33 -6.62 5.14 14.26
N VAL A 34 -6.20 5.85 13.21
CA VAL A 34 -4.81 5.80 12.72
C VAL A 34 -3.83 6.32 13.78
N ARG A 35 -4.18 7.44 14.44
CA ARG A 35 -3.37 8.00 15.53
C ARG A 35 -3.24 7.02 16.69
N ASP A 36 -4.34 6.40 17.11
CA ASP A 36 -4.34 5.44 18.20
C ASP A 36 -3.57 4.16 17.84
N LEU A 37 -3.74 3.66 16.61
CA LEU A 37 -3.01 2.51 16.06
C LEU A 37 -1.49 2.75 16.06
N LEU A 38 -1.06 3.97 15.78
CA LEU A 38 0.35 4.35 15.68
C LEU A 38 0.92 5.03 16.92
N ALA A 39 0.14 5.18 18.01
CA ALA A 39 0.51 5.94 19.19
C ALA A 39 1.83 5.46 19.85
N ASN A 40 2.12 4.16 19.74
CA ASN A 40 3.34 3.55 20.29
C ASN A 40 4.36 3.14 19.20
N VAL A 41 4.17 3.62 17.97
CA VAL A 41 5.03 3.31 16.82
C VAL A 41 6.07 4.43 16.65
N GLU A 42 7.34 4.05 16.68
CA GLU A 42 8.44 4.94 16.31
C GLU A 42 8.53 5.02 14.77
N PHE A 43 8.38 6.22 14.22
CA PHE A 43 8.57 6.49 12.79
C PHE A 43 10.06 6.52 12.46
N LYS A 44 10.61 5.37 12.11
CA LYS A 44 12.01 5.25 11.70
C LYS A 44 12.16 5.74 10.28
N LYS A 45 12.97 6.79 10.12
CA LYS A 45 13.36 7.32 8.82
C LYS A 45 14.35 6.37 8.13
N HIS A 46 13.83 5.51 7.25
CA HIS A 46 14.65 4.57 6.48
C HIS A 46 15.31 5.24 5.27
N THR A 47 14.62 6.21 4.66
CA THR A 47 15.09 6.99 3.53
C THR A 47 14.69 8.46 3.68
N GLN A 48 15.04 9.30 2.70
CA GLN A 48 14.57 10.69 2.68
C GLN A 48 13.07 10.84 2.38
N ARG A 49 12.40 9.78 1.93
CA ARG A 49 10.97 9.80 1.60
C ARG A 49 10.08 9.20 2.67
N THR A 50 10.66 8.49 3.64
CA THR A 50 9.90 7.97 4.78
C THR A 50 9.22 9.11 5.53
N HIS A 51 7.94 8.96 5.84
CA HIS A 51 7.23 9.91 6.68
C HIS A 51 7.84 9.94 8.07
N GLU A 52 7.90 11.12 8.67
CA GLU A 52 8.56 11.35 9.95
C GLU A 52 7.59 11.30 11.13
N ASN A 53 6.29 11.40 10.86
CA ASN A 53 5.25 11.40 11.88
C ASN A 53 3.87 11.04 11.29
N VAL A 54 2.90 10.87 12.18
CA VAL A 54 1.52 10.51 11.81
C VAL A 54 0.81 11.61 11.02
N ASP A 55 1.12 12.89 11.25
CA ASP A 55 0.46 13.99 10.54
C ASP A 55 0.81 13.96 9.04
N GLN A 56 2.09 13.77 8.71
CA GLN A 56 2.54 13.58 7.32
C GLN A 56 1.91 12.33 6.68
N LEU A 57 1.76 11.25 7.45
CA LEU A 57 1.12 10.04 6.95
C LEU A 57 -0.35 10.28 6.64
N LEU A 58 -1.10 10.98 7.51
CA LEU A 58 -2.52 11.26 7.30
C LEU A 58 -2.76 12.04 6.00
N GLU A 59 -1.92 13.04 5.69
CA GLU A 59 -1.98 13.76 4.41
C GLU A 59 -1.85 12.81 3.21
N GLU A 60 -0.97 11.81 3.28
CA GLU A 60 -0.89 10.80 2.22
C GLU A 60 -2.09 9.84 2.22
N LEU A 61 -2.60 9.46 3.39
CA LEU A 61 -3.75 8.56 3.48
C LEU A 61 -5.01 9.17 2.84
N ASP A 62 -5.19 10.48 2.89
CA ASP A 62 -6.24 11.18 2.15
C ASP A 62 -6.10 10.98 0.64
N LEU A 63 -4.90 11.14 0.09
CA LEU A 63 -4.62 10.88 -1.32
C LEU A 63 -4.87 9.41 -1.68
N VAL A 64 -4.43 8.48 -0.84
CA VAL A 64 -4.64 7.03 -1.03
C VAL A 64 -6.13 6.70 -1.06
N ARG A 65 -6.93 7.33 -0.19
CA ARG A 65 -8.38 7.17 -0.13
C ARG A 65 -9.06 7.67 -1.41
N GLU A 66 -8.66 8.85 -1.90
CA GLU A 66 -9.21 9.44 -3.12
C GLU A 66 -8.84 8.67 -4.39
N GLN A 67 -7.60 8.18 -4.49
CA GLN A 67 -7.10 7.52 -5.69
C GLN A 67 -7.28 5.99 -5.68
N HIS A 68 -7.72 5.41 -4.57
CA HIS A 68 -7.92 3.97 -4.35
C HIS A 68 -6.68 3.08 -4.51
N PHE A 69 -5.48 3.65 -4.43
CA PHE A 69 -4.23 2.87 -4.38
C PHE A 69 -3.20 3.58 -3.49
N GLY A 70 -2.30 2.81 -2.90
CA GLY A 70 -1.17 3.32 -2.11
C GLY A 70 0.15 2.90 -2.71
N GLU A 71 1.19 3.65 -2.39
CA GLU A 71 2.55 3.38 -2.87
C GLU A 71 3.53 3.29 -1.72
N ASP A 72 4.62 2.56 -1.88
CA ASP A 72 5.86 2.78 -1.13
C ASP A 72 6.82 3.29 -2.20
N ASN A 73 7.09 4.59 -2.24
CA ASN A 73 7.91 5.19 -3.28
C ASN A 73 9.33 5.46 -2.76
N GLU A 74 10.06 4.39 -2.50
CA GLU A 74 11.37 4.39 -1.86
C GLU A 74 11.32 4.88 -0.41
N GLU A 75 10.25 4.58 0.33
CA GLU A 75 10.08 4.93 1.73
C GLU A 75 10.72 3.89 2.65
N GLN A 76 10.72 2.62 2.26
CA GLN A 76 11.34 1.54 3.03
C GLN A 76 12.82 1.36 2.71
N GLU A 77 13.17 1.45 1.43
CA GLU A 77 14.52 1.21 0.94
C GLU A 77 14.75 2.05 -0.34
N PRO A 78 15.91 2.71 -0.49
CA PRO A 78 16.24 3.38 -1.74
C PRO A 78 16.25 2.37 -2.89
N GLY A 79 15.63 2.72 -4.01
CA GLY A 79 15.52 1.84 -5.16
C GLY A 79 14.42 0.78 -5.08
N LEU A 80 13.58 0.78 -4.04
CA LEU A 80 12.37 -0.03 -3.95
C LEU A 80 11.13 0.81 -4.21
N ARG A 81 10.24 0.34 -5.08
CA ARG A 81 8.89 0.87 -5.20
C ARG A 81 7.84 -0.21 -5.09
N CYS A 82 6.78 0.02 -4.33
CA CYS A 82 5.61 -0.86 -4.29
C CYS A 82 4.34 -0.08 -4.64
N ILE A 83 3.37 -0.76 -5.25
CA ILE A 83 2.02 -0.24 -5.46
C ILE A 83 1.05 -1.27 -4.89
N ALA A 84 0.04 -0.83 -4.15
CA ALA A 84 -0.98 -1.68 -3.55
C ALA A 84 -2.39 -1.16 -3.80
N VAL A 85 -3.36 -2.07 -3.82
CA VAL A 85 -4.80 -1.76 -3.91
C VAL A 85 -5.59 -2.59 -2.87
N PRO A 86 -6.77 -2.13 -2.45
CA PRO A 86 -7.56 -2.80 -1.42
C PRO A 86 -8.21 -4.09 -1.94
N ILE A 87 -8.41 -5.03 -1.01
CA ILE A 87 -9.29 -6.20 -1.12
C ILE A 87 -10.39 -6.02 -0.08
N TYR A 88 -11.63 -6.08 -0.54
CA TYR A 88 -12.81 -5.88 0.29
C TYR A 88 -13.44 -7.21 0.70
N ASP A 89 -14.06 -7.22 1.87
CA ASP A 89 -14.96 -8.29 2.27
C ASP A 89 -16.40 -8.03 1.77
N ARG A 90 -17.32 -8.97 2.02
CA ARG A 90 -18.73 -8.87 1.61
C ARG A 90 -19.48 -7.62 2.09
N PHE A 91 -19.00 -6.93 3.12
CA PHE A 91 -19.62 -5.72 3.66
C PHE A 91 -19.06 -4.44 3.03
N GLY A 92 -18.01 -4.56 2.21
CA GLY A 92 -17.30 -3.43 1.62
C GLY A 92 -16.19 -2.89 2.50
N ASP A 93 -15.78 -3.63 3.53
CA ASP A 93 -14.66 -3.25 4.39
C ASP A 93 -13.34 -3.77 3.78
N PRO A 94 -12.30 -2.92 3.66
CA PRO A 94 -11.00 -3.33 3.15
C PRO A 94 -10.22 -4.11 4.21
N ILE A 95 -10.34 -5.42 4.17
CA ILE A 95 -9.73 -6.34 5.16
C ILE A 95 -8.31 -6.78 4.79
N ALA A 96 -7.89 -6.53 3.55
CA ALA A 96 -6.57 -6.89 3.03
C ALA A 96 -6.18 -5.95 1.87
N ALA A 97 -4.95 -6.10 1.38
CA ALA A 97 -4.49 -5.43 0.17
C ALA A 97 -3.58 -6.35 -0.64
N ILE A 98 -3.54 -6.15 -1.95
CA ILE A 98 -2.61 -6.83 -2.85
C ILE A 98 -1.64 -5.81 -3.43
N SER A 99 -0.36 -6.17 -3.51
CA SER A 99 0.69 -5.28 -3.99
C SER A 99 1.66 -5.95 -4.94
N VAL A 100 2.32 -5.15 -5.78
CA VAL A 100 3.51 -5.54 -6.53
C VAL A 100 4.69 -4.66 -6.14
N SER A 101 5.87 -5.27 -6.03
CA SER A 101 7.14 -4.59 -5.69
C SER A 101 8.08 -4.61 -6.89
N PHE A 102 8.74 -3.48 -7.12
CA PHE A 102 9.67 -3.25 -8.21
C PHE A 102 11.00 -2.69 -7.67
N PRO A 103 12.14 -3.18 -8.17
CA PRO A 103 13.32 -2.35 -8.22
C PRO A 103 13.03 -1.14 -9.10
N THR A 104 13.35 0.08 -8.66
CA THR A 104 13.04 1.32 -9.42
C THR A 104 13.66 1.31 -10.82
N ILE A 105 14.82 0.66 -10.99
CA ILE A 105 15.47 0.44 -12.29
C ILE A 105 14.64 -0.38 -13.30
N ARG A 106 13.58 -1.06 -12.85
CA ARG A 106 12.63 -1.82 -13.67
C ARG A 106 11.23 -1.19 -13.67
N PHE A 107 11.08 -0.03 -13.07
CA PHE A 107 9.82 0.69 -12.99
C PHE A 107 9.83 1.83 -14.01
N GLU A 108 8.90 1.78 -14.96
CA GLU A 108 8.69 2.85 -15.94
C GLU A 108 7.45 3.64 -15.53
N GLU A 109 7.60 4.95 -15.32
CA GLU A 109 6.49 5.83 -14.91
C GLU A 109 5.33 5.80 -15.92
N SER A 110 5.63 5.69 -17.21
CA SER A 110 4.64 5.58 -18.28
C SER A 110 3.71 4.37 -18.12
N ARG A 111 4.16 3.32 -17.44
CA ARG A 111 3.42 2.07 -17.20
C ARG A 111 2.72 2.04 -15.84
N LYS A 112 2.88 3.06 -14.99
CA LYS A 112 2.26 3.11 -13.65
C LYS A 112 0.75 2.84 -13.70
N ARG A 113 0.04 3.49 -14.64
CA ARG A 113 -1.41 3.31 -14.82
C ARG A 113 -1.79 1.87 -15.21
N GLU A 114 -0.98 1.22 -16.04
CA GLU A 114 -1.15 -0.19 -16.42
C GLU A 114 -1.01 -1.10 -15.18
N TYR A 115 0.01 -0.88 -14.36
CA TYR A 115 0.22 -1.66 -13.14
C TYR A 115 -0.91 -1.50 -12.13
N ILE A 116 -1.40 -0.27 -11.94
CA ILE A 116 -2.54 0.02 -11.06
C ILE A 116 -3.80 -0.70 -11.58
N ALA A 117 -4.08 -0.65 -12.88
CA ALA A 117 -5.23 -1.34 -13.47
C ALA A 117 -5.16 -2.87 -13.29
N LEU A 118 -3.98 -3.47 -13.48
CA LEU A 118 -3.78 -4.90 -13.25
C LEU A 118 -3.96 -5.28 -11.78
N LEU A 119 -3.45 -4.45 -10.86
CA LEU A 119 -3.67 -4.64 -9.43
C LEU A 119 -5.15 -4.57 -9.07
N HIS A 120 -5.89 -3.56 -9.56
CA HIS A 120 -7.33 -3.47 -9.30
C HIS A 120 -8.11 -4.65 -9.89
N SER A 121 -7.73 -5.16 -11.07
CA SER A 121 -8.31 -6.39 -11.62
C SER A 121 -8.11 -7.57 -10.67
N ALA A 122 -6.90 -7.74 -10.12
CA ALA A 122 -6.61 -8.78 -9.14
C ALA A 122 -7.35 -8.56 -7.80
N GLY A 123 -7.37 -7.32 -7.28
CA GLY A 123 -8.07 -6.95 -6.06
C GLY A 123 -9.57 -7.17 -6.16
N ARG A 124 -10.19 -6.79 -7.28
CA ARG A 124 -11.59 -7.06 -7.62
C ARG A 124 -11.87 -8.55 -7.64
N ASN A 125 -11.05 -9.32 -8.35
CA ASN A 125 -11.24 -10.77 -8.44
C ASN A 125 -11.24 -11.43 -7.06
N VAL A 126 -10.29 -11.08 -6.19
CA VAL A 126 -10.29 -11.62 -4.82
C VAL A 126 -11.51 -11.15 -4.02
N SER A 127 -11.87 -9.87 -4.12
CA SER A 127 -13.02 -9.31 -3.41
C SER A 127 -14.34 -9.98 -3.83
N GLU A 128 -14.52 -10.28 -5.11
CA GLU A 128 -15.67 -11.02 -5.64
C GLU A 128 -15.78 -12.44 -5.03
N HIS A 129 -14.65 -13.13 -4.88
CA HIS A 129 -14.62 -14.44 -4.22
C HIS A 129 -14.90 -14.36 -2.71
N LEU A 130 -14.69 -13.18 -2.10
CA LEU A 130 -15.06 -12.88 -0.71
C LEU A 130 -16.49 -12.34 -0.57
N GLY A 131 -17.24 -12.22 -1.68
CA GLY A 131 -18.64 -11.83 -1.72
C GLY A 131 -18.90 -10.34 -1.96
N TYR A 132 -17.90 -9.58 -2.41
CA TYR A 132 -18.05 -8.16 -2.73
C TYR A 132 -18.09 -7.91 -4.23
N HIS A 133 -19.21 -7.37 -4.72
CA HIS A 133 -19.44 -7.14 -6.16
C HIS A 133 -19.47 -5.65 -6.57
N ASN A 134 -19.26 -4.74 -5.62
CA ASN A 134 -19.33 -3.28 -5.84
C ASN A 134 -17.94 -2.63 -5.74
N TYR A 135 -16.95 -3.20 -6.42
CA TYR A 135 -15.57 -2.68 -6.39
C TYR A 135 -15.52 -1.24 -6.93
N PRO A 136 -14.87 -0.27 -6.23
CA PRO A 136 -15.07 1.16 -6.47
C PRO A 136 -14.37 1.77 -7.71
N VAL A 137 -13.52 0.99 -8.40
CA VAL A 137 -12.72 1.40 -9.56
C VAL A 137 -12.99 0.49 -10.73
#